data_AF-A0A1Y1L9V5-F1
#
_entry.id   AF-A0A1Y1L9V5-F1
#
_cell.length_a   1.000
_cell.length_b   1.000
_cell.length_c   1.000
_cell.angle_alpha   90.00
_cell.angle_beta   90.00
_cell.angle_gamma   90.00
#
_symmetry.space_group_name_H-M   'P 1'
#
loop_
_entity.id
_entity.type
_entity.pdbx_description
1 polymer ?
#
loop_
_entity_poly.entity_id
_entity_poly.type
_entity_poly.pdbx_seq_one_letter_code
_entity_poly.pdbx_strand_id
1 'polypeptide(L)'
;MGIFLIKYDPNTGEPTRDTNGRCIRCGSNEPGLIIGEIRSKVPLDGFSRYLDVDASEKKILSDVFVIGDKYYNSGDVLSCDGLGYFYFQDRVGDTFRWKGENVSTAEVEDIICKTTKLNQVNVYGVEIPGTDIGMAAILDKEAELL
;
A
#
# COMPACT_ATOMS: atom_id res chain seq x y z
N MET A 1 1.45 20.16 -5.99
CA MET A 1 0.63 19.07 -5.42
C MET A 1 1.46 18.49 -4.29
N GLY A 2 1.00 18.57 -3.04
CA GLY A 2 1.77 18.04 -1.91
C GLY A 2 1.59 16.53 -1.82
N ILE A 3 2.67 15.76 -1.95
CA ILE A 3 2.69 14.32 -1.75
C ILE A 3 3.51 14.06 -0.48
N PHE A 4 2.99 13.20 0.40
CA PHE A 4 3.61 12.88 1.68
C PHE A 4 3.55 11.39 1.96
N LEU A 5 4.49 10.90 2.77
CA LEU A 5 4.45 9.57 3.36
C LEU A 5 4.07 9.69 4.84
N ILE A 6 3.09 8.90 5.26
CA ILE A 6 2.67 8.81 6.66
C ILE A 6 2.82 7.39 7.19
N LYS A 7 3.08 7.30 8.50
CA LYS A 7 3.15 6.01 9.19
C LYS A 7 1.77 5.35 9.23
N TYR A 8 1.78 4.03 9.25
CA TYR A 8 0.57 3.21 9.30
C TYR A 8 0.81 1.96 10.14
N ASP A 9 -0.28 1.34 10.61
CA ASP A 9 -0.24 0.02 11.21
C ASP A 9 -0.27 -1.04 10.08
N PRO A 10 0.78 -1.86 9.93
CA PRO A 10 0.81 -2.90 8.90
C PRO A 10 -0.29 -3.96 9.03
N ASN A 11 -0.88 -4.14 10.21
CA ASN A 11 -1.93 -5.14 10.43
C ASN A 11 -3.30 -4.65 9.98
N THR A 12 -3.60 -3.36 10.19
CA THR A 12 -4.93 -2.79 9.89
C THR A 12 -4.93 -1.98 8.60
N GLY A 13 -3.75 -1.57 8.12
CA GLY A 13 -3.61 -0.63 7.01
C GLY A 13 -3.97 0.82 7.38
N GLU A 14 -4.26 1.09 8.65
CA GLU A 14 -4.73 2.40 9.10
C GLU A 14 -3.57 3.35 9.42
N PRO A 15 -3.71 4.67 9.13
CA PRO A 15 -2.72 5.67 9.51
C PRO A 15 -2.45 5.72 11.02
N THR A 16 -1.17 5.77 11.41
CA THR A 16 -0.79 6.02 12.79
C THR A 16 -0.91 7.50 13.12
N ARG A 17 -1.62 7.80 14.21
CA ARG A 17 -1.86 9.18 14.68
C ARG A 17 -1.18 9.47 16.02
N ASP A 18 -0.78 10.72 16.22
CA ASP A 18 -0.20 11.22 17.46
C ASP A 18 -1.27 11.46 18.54
N THR A 19 -0.86 11.95 19.72
CA THR A 19 -1.76 12.26 20.84
C THR A 19 -2.77 13.37 20.54
N ASN A 20 -2.55 14.17 19.50
CA ASN A 20 -3.46 15.21 19.04
C ASN A 20 -4.39 14.72 17.93
N GLY A 21 -4.31 13.43 17.56
CA GLY A 21 -5.08 12.83 16.49
C GLY A 21 -4.59 13.20 15.09
N ARG A 22 -3.32 13.60 14.91
CA ARG A 22 -2.73 13.92 13.59
C ARG A 22 -1.87 12.78 13.07
N CYS A 23 -1.86 12.56 11.75
CA CYS A 23 -1.02 11.54 11.13
C CYS A 23 0.47 11.86 11.30
N ILE A 24 1.25 10.83 11.62
CA ILE A 24 2.70 10.95 11.81
C ILE A 24 3.40 10.80 10.46
N ARG A 25 4.32 11.70 10.13
CA ARG A 25 5.13 11.60 8.90
C ARG A 25 6.18 10.51 9.02
N CYS A 26 6.49 9.86 7.90
CA CYS A 26 7.64 8.99 7.79
C CYS A 26 8.95 9.79 7.72
N GLY A 27 10.02 9.21 8.27
CA GLY A 27 11.39 9.65 8.05
C GLY A 27 11.93 9.23 6.68
N SER A 28 13.18 9.60 6.40
CA SER A 28 13.86 9.15 5.18
C SER A 28 14.08 7.64 5.19
N ASN A 29 13.82 7.00 4.05
CA ASN A 29 13.85 5.55 3.84
C ASN A 29 12.89 4.74 4.74
N GLU A 30 11.99 5.41 5.47
CA GLU A 30 10.95 4.74 6.25
C GLU A 30 9.74 4.44 5.35
N PRO A 31 9.27 3.17 5.27
CA PRO A 31 8.06 2.83 4.54
C PRO A 31 6.83 3.52 5.12
N GLY A 32 5.93 3.98 4.25
CA GLY A 32 4.69 4.63 4.67
C GLY A 32 3.67 4.73 3.55
N LEU A 33 2.43 5.06 3.94
CA LEU A 33 1.35 5.27 3.00
C LEU A 33 1.55 6.58 2.25
N ILE A 34 1.48 6.51 0.93
CA ILE A 34 1.52 7.71 0.09
C ILE A 34 0.16 8.38 0.04
N ILE A 35 0.15 9.65 0.43
CA ILE A 35 -1.03 10.50 0.46
C ILE A 35 -0.84 11.75 -0.40
N GLY A 36 -1.92 12.16 -1.08
CA GLY A 36 -1.95 13.35 -1.92
C GLY A 36 -2.87 14.43 -1.34
N GLU A 37 -2.37 15.67 -1.22
CA GLU A 37 -3.15 16.81 -0.72
C GLU A 37 -4.36 17.12 -1.62
N ILE A 38 -5.55 17.19 -1.02
CA ILE A 38 -6.78 17.61 -1.71
C ILE A 38 -6.95 19.12 -1.50
N ARG A 39 -6.64 19.93 -2.52
CA ARG A 39 -6.80 21.38 -2.46
C ARG A 39 -8.23 21.81 -2.77
N SER A 40 -8.78 22.68 -1.93
CA SER A 40 -10.15 23.21 -1.99
C SER A 40 -10.57 23.92 -3.29
N LYS A 41 -9.63 24.26 -4.18
CA LYS A 41 -9.90 24.90 -5.48
C LYS A 41 -9.98 23.93 -6.66
N VAL A 42 -9.71 22.65 -6.46
CA VAL A 42 -9.94 21.62 -7.47
C VAL A 42 -11.33 21.04 -7.19
N PRO A 43 -12.28 21.09 -8.14
CA PRO A 43 -13.58 20.46 -7.95
C PRO A 43 -13.36 19.00 -7.55
N LEU A 44 -14.02 18.59 -6.46
CA LEU A 44 -14.07 17.19 -6.01
C LEU A 44 -14.47 16.24 -7.15
N ASP A 45 -15.13 16.77 -8.18
CA ASP A 45 -15.54 16.19 -9.45
C ASP A 45 -14.42 15.42 -10.18
N GLY A 46 -13.14 15.76 -9.94
CA GLY A 46 -12.00 15.00 -10.46
C GLY A 46 -11.76 13.66 -9.76
N PHE A 47 -12.12 13.55 -8.48
CA PHE A 47 -12.02 12.34 -7.64
C PHE A 47 -13.38 11.66 -7.42
N SER A 48 -14.49 12.38 -7.59
CA SER A 48 -15.89 11.94 -7.43
C SER A 48 -16.40 11.05 -8.58
N ARG A 49 -15.50 10.56 -9.46
CA ARG A 49 -15.85 9.64 -10.54
C ARG A 49 -15.84 8.17 -10.14
N TYR A 50 -15.46 7.85 -8.90
CA TYR A 50 -15.78 6.54 -8.35
C TYR A 50 -17.29 6.51 -8.10
N LEU A 51 -17.96 5.60 -8.79
CA LEU A 51 -19.41 5.35 -8.77
C LEU A 51 -19.95 4.90 -7.39
N ASP A 52 -19.11 4.94 -6.37
CA ASP A 52 -19.38 4.51 -5.01
C ASP A 52 -18.81 5.54 -4.02
N VAL A 53 -19.72 6.36 -3.48
CA VAL A 53 -19.40 7.48 -2.59
C VAL A 53 -18.79 6.94 -1.28
N ASP A 54 -19.24 5.78 -0.81
CA ASP A 54 -18.80 5.15 0.43
C ASP A 54 -17.35 4.64 0.33
N ALA A 55 -16.98 4.07 -0.83
CA ALA A 55 -15.60 3.64 -1.09
C ALA A 55 -14.64 4.84 -1.27
N SER A 56 -15.17 5.98 -1.71
CA SER A 56 -14.41 7.21 -1.91
C SER A 56 -14.15 7.93 -0.58
N GLU A 57 -15.10 7.93 0.34
CA GLU A 57 -14.94 8.51 1.68
C GLU A 57 -13.89 7.78 2.52
N LYS A 58 -13.83 6.44 2.45
CA LYS A 58 -12.80 5.65 3.15
C LYS A 58 -11.37 5.98 2.70
N LYS A 59 -11.20 6.51 1.48
CA LYS A 59 -9.89 6.90 0.94
C LYS A 59 -9.52 8.35 1.25
N ILE A 60 -10.43 9.15 1.83
CA ILE A 60 -10.14 10.53 2.20
C ILE A 60 -9.78 10.57 3.69
N LEU A 61 -8.53 10.91 3.97
CA LEU A 61 -8.07 11.21 5.31
C LEU A 61 -8.36 12.68 5.63
N SER A 62 -8.98 12.93 6.78
CA SER A 62 -9.18 14.28 7.33
C SER A 62 -8.27 14.51 8.53
N ASP A 63 -8.01 15.78 8.80
CA ASP A 63 -7.21 16.24 9.93
C ASP A 63 -5.85 15.51 10.01
N VAL A 64 -5.15 15.45 8.88
CA VAL A 64 -3.90 14.73 8.68
C VAL A 64 -2.75 15.46 9.37
N PHE A 65 -2.45 16.70 9.00
CA PHE A 65 -1.38 17.49 9.65
C PHE A 65 -1.94 18.66 10.45
N VAL A 66 -3.05 19.25 10.01
CA VAL A 66 -3.75 20.34 10.71
C VAL A 66 -5.26 20.12 10.67
N ILE A 67 -6.02 20.81 11.54
CA ILE A 67 -7.49 20.71 11.52
C ILE A 67 -8.02 21.21 10.17
N GLY A 68 -8.87 20.41 9.54
CA GLY A 68 -9.60 20.71 8.32
C GLY A 68 -8.86 20.39 7.02
N ASP A 69 -7.60 19.95 7.08
CA ASP A 69 -6.91 19.47 5.88
C ASP A 69 -7.43 18.10 5.44
N LYS A 70 -7.36 17.82 4.13
CA LYS A 70 -7.84 16.58 3.53
C LYS A 70 -6.83 16.03 2.54
N TYR A 71 -6.65 14.72 2.59
CA TYR A 71 -5.72 14.00 1.73
C TYR A 71 -6.36 12.75 1.17
N TYR A 72 -6.00 12.40 -0.06
CA TYR A 72 -6.34 11.12 -0.67
C TYR A 72 -5.28 10.08 -0.32
N ASN A 73 -5.71 8.95 0.24
CA ASN A 73 -4.89 7.76 0.47
C ASN A 73 -5.00 6.83 -0.75
N SER A 74 -3.87 6.58 -1.41
CA SER A 74 -3.80 5.67 -2.56
C SER A 74 -3.95 4.19 -2.19
N GLY A 75 -3.57 3.85 -0.95
CA GLY A 75 -3.38 2.47 -0.49
C GLY A 75 -1.99 1.90 -0.78
N ASP A 76 -1.08 2.65 -1.41
CA ASP A 76 0.26 2.19 -1.74
C ASP A 76 1.27 2.55 -0.64
N VAL A 77 2.18 1.62 -0.35
CA VAL A 77 3.28 1.76 0.61
C VAL A 77 4.56 2.04 -0.18
N LEU A 78 5.17 3.20 0.12
CA LEU A 78 6.42 3.62 -0.50
C LEU A 78 7.43 4.05 0.57
N SER A 79 8.70 4.07 0.18
CA SER A 79 9.76 4.75 0.92
C SER A 79 10.33 5.89 0.07
N CYS A 80 10.89 6.91 0.71
CA CYS A 80 11.50 8.06 0.03
C CYS A 80 12.90 8.33 0.57
N ASP A 81 13.89 8.38 -0.32
CA ASP A 81 15.27 8.62 0.05
C ASP A 81 15.56 10.10 0.35
N GLY A 82 16.79 10.41 0.78
CA GLY A 82 17.22 11.78 1.05
C GLY A 82 17.31 12.68 -0.19
N LEU A 83 17.22 12.11 -1.40
CA LEU A 83 17.25 12.82 -2.68
C LEU A 83 15.83 13.08 -3.23
N GLY A 84 14.80 12.52 -2.59
CA GLY A 84 13.40 12.67 -2.97
C GLY A 84 12.89 11.60 -3.96
N TYR A 85 13.65 10.53 -4.20
CA TYR A 85 13.19 9.40 -5.01
C TYR A 85 12.29 8.49 -4.19
N PHE A 86 11.16 8.12 -4.79
CA PHE A 86 10.19 7.21 -4.21
C PHE A 86 10.39 5.80 -4.72
N TYR A 87 10.32 4.83 -3.81
CA TYR A 87 10.46 3.41 -4.11
C TYR A 87 9.18 2.70 -3.65
N PHE A 88 8.51 2.04 -4.59
CA PHE A 88 7.35 1.20 -4.30
C PHE A 88 7.81 0.00 -3.47
N GLN A 89 7.07 -0.28 -2.39
CA GLN A 89 7.31 -1.45 -1.57
C GLN A 89 6.15 -2.41 -1.64
N ASP A 90 4.93 -1.92 -1.39
CA ASP A 90 3.77 -2.79 -1.32
C ASP A 90 2.46 -2.02 -1.54
N ARG A 91 1.35 -2.76 -1.52
CA ARG A 91 0.01 -2.22 -1.43
C ARG A 91 -0.68 -2.78 -0.19
N VAL A 92 -1.36 -1.90 0.54
CA VAL A 92 -2.18 -2.32 1.68
C VAL A 92 -3.26 -3.30 1.20
N GLY A 93 -3.21 -4.51 1.74
CA GLY A 93 -4.11 -5.62 1.38
C GLY A 93 -3.45 -6.69 0.50
N ASP A 94 -2.32 -6.39 -0.15
CA ASP A 94 -1.57 -7.35 -0.97
C ASP A 94 -0.48 -8.06 -0.14
N THR A 95 -0.84 -8.46 1.08
CA THR A 95 0.04 -9.19 2.02
C THR A 95 -0.71 -10.35 2.66
N PHE A 96 0.01 -11.40 3.07
CA PHE A 96 -0.55 -12.49 3.87
C PHE A 96 0.27 -12.75 5.12
N ARG A 97 -0.35 -13.35 6.16
CA ARG A 97 0.34 -13.60 7.41
C ARG A 97 0.82 -15.04 7.53
N TRP A 98 2.13 -15.24 7.54
CA TRP A 98 2.73 -16.55 7.72
C TRP A 98 3.54 -16.60 9.01
N LYS A 99 3.16 -17.53 9.91
CA LYS A 99 3.82 -17.72 11.22
C LYS A 99 3.92 -16.43 12.05
N GLY A 100 2.92 -15.55 11.93
CA GLY A 100 2.84 -14.30 12.69
C GLY A 100 3.47 -13.09 11.97
N GLU A 101 4.22 -13.31 10.89
CA GLU A 101 4.90 -12.27 10.12
C GLU A 101 4.08 -11.85 8.90
N ASN A 102 4.12 -10.56 8.54
CA ASN A 102 3.55 -10.07 7.29
C ASN A 102 4.49 -10.40 6.14
N VAL A 103 3.96 -11.01 5.08
CA VAL A 103 4.70 -11.38 3.88
C VAL A 103 4.13 -10.59 2.70
N SER A 104 5.00 -9.82 2.04
CA SER A 104 4.67 -9.08 0.82
C SER A 104 4.50 -10.03 -0.36
N THR A 105 3.37 -9.97 -1.05
CA THR A 105 3.20 -10.79 -2.27
C THR A 105 4.14 -10.32 -3.37
N ALA A 106 4.35 -9.01 -3.50
CA ALA A 106 5.23 -8.41 -4.50
C ALA A 106 6.70 -8.82 -4.33
N GLU A 107 7.23 -8.85 -3.10
CA GLU A 107 8.60 -9.33 -2.86
C GLU A 107 8.76 -10.82 -3.21
N VAL A 108 7.77 -11.64 -2.87
CA VAL A 108 7.78 -13.07 -3.20
C VAL A 108 7.68 -13.28 -4.71
N GLU A 109 6.83 -12.53 -5.41
CA GLU A 109 6.74 -12.52 -6.88
C GLU A 109 8.09 -12.19 -7.51
N ASP A 110 8.75 -11.13 -7.04
CA ASP A 110 10.04 -10.68 -7.58
C ASP A 110 11.14 -11.75 -7.40
N ILE A 111 11.19 -12.41 -6.24
CA ILE A 111 12.12 -13.51 -5.98
C ILE A 111 11.84 -14.71 -6.90
N ILE A 112 10.57 -15.11 -7.05
CA ILE A 112 10.20 -16.22 -7.94
C ILE A 112 10.53 -15.88 -9.38
N CYS A 113 10.20 -14.67 -9.85
CA CYS A 113 10.51 -14.20 -11.20
C CYS A 113 12.02 -14.27 -11.47
N LYS A 114 12.84 -13.75 -10.56
CA LYS A 114 14.31 -13.76 -10.69
C LYS A 114 14.90 -15.17 -10.71
N THR A 115 14.35 -16.06 -9.88
CA THR A 115 14.88 -17.44 -9.72
C THR A 115 14.49 -18.32 -10.89
N THR A 116 13.26 -18.20 -11.38
CA THR A 116 12.70 -19.01 -12.48
C THR A 116 12.98 -18.41 -13.85
N LYS A 117 13.37 -17.13 -13.93
CA LYS A 117 13.46 -16.32 -15.16
C LYS A 117 12.14 -16.19 -15.92
N LEU A 118 11.01 -16.42 -15.24
CA LEU A 118 9.67 -16.19 -15.75
C LEU A 118 9.18 -14.81 -15.32
N ASN A 119 8.51 -14.10 -16.21
CA ASN A 119 8.02 -12.74 -15.96
C ASN A 119 6.51 -12.69 -15.63
N GLN A 120 5.86 -13.86 -15.48
CA GLN A 120 4.41 -13.97 -15.31
C GLN A 120 4.11 -14.82 -14.09
N VAL A 121 4.35 -14.23 -12.91
CA VAL A 121 4.08 -14.81 -11.60
C VAL A 121 3.09 -13.90 -10.88
N ASN A 122 2.10 -14.50 -10.22
CA ASN A 122 1.19 -13.81 -9.32
C ASN A 122 1.17 -14.54 -7.96
N VAL A 123 1.47 -13.85 -6.87
CA VAL A 123 1.45 -14.39 -5.52
C VAL A 123 0.29 -13.77 -4.75
N TYR A 124 -0.41 -14.59 -3.99
CA TYR A 124 -1.54 -14.14 -3.18
C TYR A 124 -1.65 -14.95 -1.89
N GLY A 125 -2.25 -14.32 -0.89
CA GLY A 125 -2.63 -14.97 0.35
C GLY A 125 -3.83 -15.88 0.17
N VAL A 126 -3.79 -17.04 0.82
CA VAL A 126 -4.93 -17.95 0.95
C VAL A 126 -5.14 -18.25 2.42
N GLU A 127 -6.33 -17.97 2.92
CA GLU A 127 -6.73 -18.33 4.28
C GLU A 127 -6.95 -19.85 4.36
N ILE A 128 -6.33 -20.49 5.35
CA ILE A 128 -6.57 -21.88 5.73
C ILE A 128 -6.95 -21.93 7.22
N PRO A 129 -7.51 -23.04 7.74
CA PRO A 129 -7.88 -23.12 9.14
C PRO A 129 -6.72 -22.75 10.09
N GLY A 130 -6.82 -21.58 10.71
CA GLY A 130 -5.89 -21.09 11.74
C GLY A 130 -4.67 -20.31 11.23
N THR A 131 -4.49 -20.04 9.93
CA THR A 131 -3.40 -19.20 9.40
C THR A 131 -3.64 -18.84 7.93
N ASP A 132 -2.91 -17.84 7.41
CA ASP A 132 -2.79 -17.64 5.97
C ASP A 132 -1.57 -18.38 5.43
N ILE A 133 -1.59 -18.70 4.13
CA ILE A 133 -0.43 -19.20 3.38
C ILE A 133 -0.25 -18.39 2.09
N GLY A 134 0.97 -18.38 1.56
CA GLY A 134 1.23 -17.86 0.21
C GLY A 134 0.97 -18.92 -0.84
N MET A 135 0.30 -18.53 -1.93
CA MET A 135 0.15 -19.33 -3.14
C MET A 135 0.70 -18.56 -4.33
N ALA A 136 1.37 -19.24 -5.25
CA ALA A 136 1.91 -18.65 -6.48
C ALA A 136 1.25 -19.30 -7.70
N ALA A 137 0.66 -18.48 -8.57
CA ALA A 137 0.25 -18.86 -9.91
C ALA A 137 1.34 -18.44 -10.90
N ILE A 138 1.94 -19.41 -11.57
CA ILE A 138 3.07 -19.20 -12.48
C ILE A 138 2.66 -19.63 -13.89
N LEU A 139 2.79 -18.73 -14.86
CA LEU A 139 2.61 -19.08 -16.27
C LEU A 139 3.95 -19.55 -16.85
N ASP A 140 4.12 -20.86 -16.89
CA ASP A 140 5.25 -21.53 -17.52
C ASP A 140 4.83 -22.09 -18.88
N LYS A 141 5.25 -21.39 -19.95
CA LYS A 141 4.87 -21.77 -21.33
C LYS A 141 5.65 -22.97 -21.84
N GLU A 142 6.88 -23.15 -21.36
CA GLU A 142 7.79 -24.21 -21.79
C GLU A 142 7.68 -25.45 -20.89
N ALA A 143 6.93 -25.34 -19.78
CA ALA A 143 6.75 -26.39 -18.77
C ALA A 143 8.09 -26.90 -18.19
N GLU A 144 9.03 -25.99 -17.94
CA GLU A 144 10.35 -26.28 -17.37
C GLU A 144 10.34 -26.40 -15.83
N LEU A 145 9.28 -25.95 -15.16
CA LEU A 145 9.11 -26.00 -13.71
C LEU A 145 8.40 -27.27 -13.20
N LEU A 146 7.93 -28.14 -14.10
CA LEU A 146 7.27 -29.42 -13.80
C LEU A 146 8.09 -30.61 -14.32
#